data_AF-A0A1Y4D4Z9-F1
#
_entry.id   AF-A0A1Y4D4Z9-F1
#
_cell.length_a   1.000
_cell.length_b   1.000
_cell.length_c   1.000
_cell.angle_alpha   90.00
_cell.angle_beta   90.00
_cell.angle_gamma   90.00
#
_symmetry.space_group_name_H-M   'P 1'
#
loop_
_entity.id
_entity.type
_entity.pdbx_description
1 polymer ?
#
loop_
_entity_poly.entity_id
_entity_poly.type
_entity_poly.pdbx_seq_one_letter_code
_entity_poly.pdbx_strand_id
1 'polypeptide(L)'
;MDQINISFPLYRLRHGEHYQLGRDVLKKVTPELAQKYGFQSVYTPYANGCDVEDACYSKSQGFLSTPEIKALDQERGEVFIFISMSIAAAAHSPVKETKEAAIRLDYLLKPHKYAYDMNYVEETGSIANFVSKLKAEENAADVAKIGLTDAVALLEEKNEAFNVLYSSRSIDALGRLTSETMKSIRPKVDEAFKALVSAINAIYQVNELVTKSPETKEELGEVITQINAHLLQLQKILIRDGVISGKTDNEGTNTPDTPDEPVTPEITAVYQKEEGDPENPHRIERGKQTAVEYQGFTLKGQDGTLEHVIGLVNDQDYIEWIKAATISNVTETSCEFTMVPDLTEGQYKVRIETYDGGSPLVIEYPEPITLW
;
A
#
# COMPACT_ATOMS: atom_id res chain seq x y z
N MET A 1 28.01 20.38 2.09
CA MET A 1 26.98 21.37 1.70
C MET A 1 25.71 20.58 1.52
N ASP A 2 24.68 20.92 2.27
CA ASP A 2 23.43 20.16 2.21
C ASP A 2 22.79 20.38 0.84
N GLN A 3 22.71 19.32 0.06
CA GLN A 3 22.07 19.30 -1.25
C GLN A 3 21.23 18.04 -1.32
N ILE A 4 20.08 18.14 -1.98
CA ILE A 4 19.24 16.98 -2.22
C ILE A 4 19.97 16.04 -3.20
N ASN A 5 19.96 14.74 -2.89
CA ASN A 5 20.58 13.73 -3.74
C ASN A 5 19.84 13.57 -5.09
N ILE A 6 20.37 14.19 -6.14
CA ILE A 6 19.84 14.13 -7.52
C ILE A 6 20.05 12.74 -8.16
N SER A 7 21.05 11.96 -7.71
CA SER A 7 21.43 10.68 -8.34
C SER A 7 20.59 9.49 -7.86
N PHE A 8 19.61 9.73 -6.98
CA PHE A 8 18.74 8.68 -6.46
C PHE A 8 18.06 7.89 -7.60
N PRO A 9 18.09 6.55 -7.59
CA PRO A 9 17.62 5.72 -8.70
C PRO A 9 16.09 5.58 -8.70
N LEU A 10 15.35 6.65 -9.01
CA LEU A 10 13.87 6.69 -9.03
C LEU A 10 13.23 5.61 -9.91
N TYR A 11 13.89 5.26 -11.01
CA TYR A 11 13.46 4.20 -11.94
C TYR A 11 13.40 2.81 -11.30
N ARG A 12 14.10 2.58 -10.18
CA ARG A 12 14.10 1.32 -9.42
C ARG A 12 12.91 1.20 -8.48
N LEU A 13 12.23 2.30 -8.16
CA LEU A 13 11.07 2.29 -7.27
C LEU A 13 9.94 1.46 -7.88
N ARG A 14 9.20 0.76 -7.02
CA ARG A 14 7.91 0.16 -7.39
C ARG A 14 6.88 1.27 -7.62
N HIS A 15 5.78 0.95 -8.33
CA HIS A 15 4.75 1.95 -8.65
C HIS A 15 4.20 2.69 -7.43
N GLY A 16 3.92 1.97 -6.34
CA GLY A 16 3.44 2.59 -5.10
C GLY A 16 4.50 3.46 -4.41
N GLU A 17 5.76 3.02 -4.39
CA GLU A 17 6.87 3.77 -3.78
C GLU A 17 7.17 5.06 -4.54
N HIS A 18 7.13 5.00 -5.88
CA HIS A 18 7.32 6.16 -6.74
C HIS A 18 6.20 7.19 -6.57
N TYR A 19 4.95 6.72 -6.60
CA TYR A 19 3.78 7.55 -6.35
C TYR A 19 3.82 8.22 -4.96
N GLN A 20 4.17 7.46 -3.92
CA GLN A 20 4.24 7.97 -2.55
C GLN A 20 5.35 9.03 -2.40
N LEU A 21 6.52 8.80 -3.00
CA LEU A 21 7.60 9.79 -3.02
C LEU A 21 7.13 11.12 -3.64
N GLY A 22 6.42 11.05 -4.77
CA GLY A 22 5.81 12.22 -5.41
C GLY A 22 4.99 13.07 -4.46
N ARG A 23 4.09 12.40 -3.72
CA ARG A 23 3.22 13.06 -2.73
C ARG A 23 3.98 13.64 -1.55
N ASP A 24 4.96 12.93 -1.04
CA ASP A 24 5.71 13.39 0.12
C ASP A 24 6.58 14.60 -0.23
N VAL A 25 7.17 14.64 -1.43
CA VAL A 25 7.89 15.82 -1.92
C VAL A 25 6.96 17.02 -2.09
N LEU A 26 5.76 16.85 -2.66
CA LEU A 26 4.78 17.93 -2.81
C LEU A 26 4.23 18.45 -1.47
N LYS A 27 4.21 17.63 -0.41
CA LYS A 27 3.89 18.12 0.95
C LYS A 27 4.97 19.03 1.51
N LYS A 28 6.23 18.83 1.12
CA LYS A 28 7.37 19.63 1.61
C LYS A 28 7.63 20.85 0.74
N VAL A 29 7.46 20.71 -0.56
CA VAL A 29 7.62 21.77 -1.55
C VAL A 29 6.23 22.27 -1.90
N THR A 30 5.75 23.29 -1.20
CA THR A 30 4.41 23.84 -1.42
C THR A 30 4.41 24.84 -2.60
N PRO A 31 3.26 25.13 -3.23
CA PRO A 31 3.19 26.13 -4.29
C PRO A 31 3.57 27.54 -3.79
N GLU A 32 3.31 27.86 -2.52
CA GLU A 32 3.72 29.12 -1.90
C GLU A 32 5.24 29.23 -1.80
N LEU A 33 5.91 28.13 -1.44
CA LEU A 33 7.38 28.05 -1.42
C LEU A 33 7.95 28.26 -2.83
N ALA A 34 7.36 27.59 -3.83
CA ALA A 34 7.76 27.71 -5.22
C ALA A 34 7.58 29.14 -5.76
N GLN A 35 6.52 29.83 -5.35
CA GLN A 35 6.30 31.23 -5.68
C GLN A 35 7.29 32.15 -4.97
N LYS A 36 7.52 31.96 -3.66
CA LYS A 36 8.45 32.77 -2.84
C LYS A 36 9.86 32.78 -3.41
N TYR A 37 10.34 31.61 -3.84
CA TYR A 37 11.70 31.43 -4.34
C TYR A 37 11.81 31.39 -5.88
N GLY A 38 10.71 31.61 -6.60
CA GLY A 38 10.72 31.81 -8.05
C GLY A 38 10.97 30.55 -8.90
N PHE A 39 10.72 29.36 -8.37
CA PHE A 39 10.88 28.08 -9.09
C PHE A 39 9.55 27.46 -9.56
N GLN A 40 8.48 28.26 -9.62
CA GLN A 40 7.13 27.83 -10.05
C GLN A 40 7.12 27.11 -11.42
N SER A 41 8.01 27.50 -12.33
CA SER A 41 8.11 26.93 -13.68
C SER A 41 8.54 25.46 -13.71
N VAL A 42 9.29 25.00 -12.69
CA VAL A 42 9.69 23.58 -12.54
C VAL A 42 8.81 22.84 -11.54
N TYR A 43 8.21 23.54 -10.58
CA TYR A 43 7.22 22.97 -9.66
C TYR A 43 5.94 22.53 -10.39
N THR A 44 5.39 23.39 -11.26
CA THR A 44 4.09 23.13 -11.91
C THR A 44 4.10 21.85 -12.77
N PRO A 45 5.11 21.58 -13.62
CA PRO A 45 5.19 20.32 -14.35
C PRO A 45 5.32 19.09 -13.44
N TYR A 46 6.04 19.20 -12.32
CA TYR A 46 6.17 18.10 -11.36
C TYR A 46 4.84 17.77 -10.67
N ALA A 47 4.14 18.80 -10.15
CA ALA A 47 2.83 18.63 -9.53
C ALA A 47 1.82 18.00 -10.51
N ASN A 48 1.72 18.54 -11.73
CA ASN A 48 0.85 17.99 -12.77
C ASN A 48 1.22 16.55 -13.14
N GLY A 49 2.52 16.23 -13.17
CA GLY A 49 3.00 14.88 -13.43
C GLY A 49 2.57 13.90 -12.33
N CYS A 50 2.67 14.29 -11.07
CA CYS A 50 2.20 13.50 -9.93
C CYS A 50 0.68 13.29 -9.94
N ASP A 51 -0.10 14.29 -10.34
CA ASP A 51 -1.57 14.15 -10.47
C ASP A 51 -1.95 13.16 -11.57
N VAL A 52 -1.27 13.21 -12.73
CA VAL A 52 -1.47 12.24 -13.81
C VAL A 52 -1.03 10.84 -13.37
N GLU A 53 0.05 10.74 -12.60
CA GLU A 53 0.51 9.47 -12.04
C GLU A 53 -0.50 8.89 -11.04
N ASP A 54 -1.10 9.70 -10.16
CA ASP A 54 -2.18 9.28 -9.24
C ASP A 54 -3.36 8.68 -10.00
N ALA A 55 -3.79 9.40 -11.04
CA ALA A 55 -4.85 8.94 -11.93
C ALA A 55 -4.48 7.65 -12.68
N CYS A 56 -3.19 7.34 -12.86
CA CYS A 56 -2.70 6.09 -13.46
C CYS A 56 -2.58 4.96 -12.45
N TYR A 57 -2.12 5.25 -11.23
CA TYR A 57 -1.91 4.27 -10.16
C TYR A 57 -3.25 3.72 -9.64
N SER A 58 -4.26 4.58 -9.51
CA SER A 58 -5.60 4.23 -9.02
C SER A 58 -6.50 3.53 -10.06
N LYS A 59 -6.01 3.28 -11.28
CA LYS A 59 -6.83 2.65 -12.34
C LYS A 59 -7.16 1.20 -12.02
N SER A 60 -8.45 0.90 -11.89
CA SER A 60 -8.93 -0.48 -11.81
C SER A 60 -8.74 -1.21 -13.15
N GLN A 61 -8.29 -2.47 -13.07
CA GLN A 61 -8.15 -3.36 -14.24
C GLN A 61 -9.51 -3.75 -14.83
N GLY A 62 -10.57 -3.79 -14.01
CA GLY A 62 -11.92 -4.11 -14.46
C GLY A 62 -12.71 -2.90 -14.95
N PHE A 63 -13.71 -3.14 -15.80
CA PHE A 63 -14.78 -2.16 -16.05
C PHE A 63 -15.90 -2.42 -15.06
N LEU A 64 -16.37 -1.36 -14.41
CA LEU A 64 -17.50 -1.43 -13.49
C LEU A 64 -18.78 -1.93 -14.18
N SER A 65 -18.94 -1.66 -15.48
CA SER A 65 -20.06 -2.12 -16.31
C SER A 65 -20.04 -3.60 -16.66
N THR A 66 -18.97 -4.35 -16.33
CA THR A 66 -18.85 -5.77 -16.71
C THR A 66 -19.97 -6.65 -16.16
N PRO A 67 -20.37 -6.56 -14.86
CA PRO A 67 -21.47 -7.37 -14.33
C PRO A 67 -22.81 -7.02 -14.96
N GLU A 68 -23.07 -5.73 -15.18
CA GLU A 68 -24.32 -5.25 -15.76
C GLU A 68 -24.48 -5.67 -17.23
N ILE A 69 -23.40 -5.61 -18.03
CA ILE A 69 -23.38 -6.13 -19.41
C ILE A 69 -23.73 -7.62 -19.41
N LYS A 70 -23.17 -8.41 -18.50
CA LYS A 70 -23.48 -9.85 -18.41
C LYS A 70 -24.93 -10.12 -18.02
N ALA A 71 -25.49 -9.32 -17.12
CA ALA A 71 -26.89 -9.45 -16.71
C ALA A 71 -27.83 -9.12 -17.89
N LEU A 72 -27.61 -8.01 -18.59
CA LEU A 72 -28.42 -7.62 -19.74
C LEU A 72 -28.30 -8.63 -20.89
N ASP A 73 -27.11 -9.18 -21.11
CA ASP A 73 -26.86 -10.24 -22.09
C ASP A 73 -27.70 -11.50 -21.78
N GLN A 74 -27.65 -11.95 -20.53
CA GLN A 74 -28.43 -13.09 -20.07
C GLN A 74 -29.94 -12.82 -20.20
N GLU A 75 -30.44 -11.67 -19.72
CA GLU A 75 -31.86 -11.30 -19.80
C GLU A 75 -32.36 -11.28 -21.24
N ARG A 76 -31.59 -10.67 -22.16
CA ARG A 76 -31.88 -10.67 -23.60
C ARG A 76 -31.93 -12.09 -24.16
N GLY A 77 -30.94 -12.91 -23.85
CA GLY A 77 -30.86 -14.30 -24.29
C GLY A 77 -32.07 -15.12 -23.83
N GLU A 78 -32.49 -14.97 -22.57
CA GLU A 78 -33.66 -15.63 -22.00
C GLU A 78 -34.96 -15.24 -22.73
N VAL A 79 -35.15 -13.95 -23.03
CA VAL A 79 -36.33 -13.49 -23.80
C VAL A 79 -36.30 -14.04 -25.23
N PHE A 80 -35.13 -14.06 -25.88
CA PHE A 80 -34.98 -14.66 -27.21
C PHE A 80 -35.30 -16.15 -27.22
N ILE A 81 -34.82 -16.90 -26.23
CA ILE A 81 -35.12 -18.33 -26.05
C ILE A 81 -36.62 -18.53 -25.86
N PHE A 82 -37.26 -17.72 -25.00
CA PHE A 82 -38.71 -17.79 -24.76
C PHE A 82 -39.51 -17.62 -26.06
N ILE A 83 -39.19 -16.60 -26.86
CA ILE A 83 -39.85 -16.35 -28.15
C ILE A 83 -39.64 -17.54 -29.10
N SER A 84 -38.39 -18.01 -29.20
CA SER A 84 -38.02 -19.14 -30.08
C SER A 84 -38.78 -20.42 -29.72
N MET A 85 -38.85 -20.75 -28.42
CA MET A 85 -39.58 -21.91 -27.92
C MET A 85 -41.08 -21.76 -28.10
N SER A 86 -41.63 -20.56 -27.92
CA SER A 86 -43.05 -20.28 -28.11
C SER A 86 -43.48 -20.45 -29.57
N ILE A 87 -42.66 -19.98 -30.52
CA ILE A 87 -42.87 -20.22 -31.96
C ILE A 87 -42.82 -21.73 -32.26
N ALA A 88 -41.80 -22.43 -31.74
CA ALA A 88 -41.66 -23.87 -31.94
C ALA A 88 -42.86 -24.65 -31.38
N ALA A 89 -43.32 -24.32 -30.17
CA ALA A 89 -44.48 -24.95 -29.55
C ALA A 89 -45.77 -24.67 -30.35
N ALA A 90 -45.97 -23.42 -30.79
CA ALA A 90 -47.14 -23.02 -31.58
C ALA A 90 -47.20 -23.73 -32.94
N ALA A 91 -46.07 -24.13 -33.52
CA ALA A 91 -46.02 -24.94 -34.75
C ALA A 91 -46.60 -26.36 -34.57
N HIS A 92 -46.79 -26.80 -33.33
CA HIS A 92 -47.45 -28.06 -32.98
C HIS A 92 -48.89 -27.86 -32.44
N SER A 93 -49.42 -26.63 -32.48
CA SER A 93 -50.76 -26.33 -31.99
C SER A 93 -51.85 -27.14 -32.73
N PRO A 94 -52.89 -27.62 -32.03
CA PRO A 94 -54.07 -28.23 -32.66
C PRO A 94 -54.96 -27.22 -33.40
N VAL A 95 -54.77 -25.92 -33.14
CA VAL A 95 -55.48 -24.82 -33.83
C VAL A 95 -54.75 -24.50 -35.13
N LYS A 96 -55.41 -24.74 -36.26
CA LYS A 96 -54.82 -24.63 -37.61
C LYS A 96 -54.23 -23.24 -37.87
N GLU A 97 -54.96 -22.19 -37.52
CA GLU A 97 -54.54 -20.80 -37.76
C GLU A 97 -53.30 -20.43 -36.94
N THR A 98 -53.23 -20.89 -35.68
CA THR A 98 -52.06 -20.69 -34.82
C THR A 98 -50.84 -21.45 -35.34
N LYS A 99 -51.05 -22.68 -35.83
CA LYS A 99 -49.98 -23.49 -36.43
C LYS A 99 -49.41 -22.86 -37.70
N GLU A 100 -50.27 -22.36 -38.59
CA GLU A 100 -49.84 -21.70 -39.82
C GLU A 100 -49.08 -20.39 -39.56
N ALA A 101 -49.54 -19.58 -38.58
CA ALA A 101 -48.81 -18.40 -38.11
C ALA A 101 -47.42 -18.75 -37.57
N ALA A 102 -47.33 -19.80 -36.74
CA ALA A 102 -46.06 -20.25 -36.18
C ALA A 102 -45.07 -20.76 -37.23
N ILE A 103 -45.53 -21.46 -38.27
CA ILE A 103 -44.67 -21.92 -39.38
C ILE A 103 -44.07 -20.72 -40.15
N ARG A 104 -44.85 -19.65 -40.35
CA ARG A 104 -44.35 -18.42 -40.97
C ARG A 104 -43.30 -17.73 -40.11
N LEU A 105 -43.55 -17.59 -38.80
CA LEU A 105 -42.58 -17.00 -37.88
C LEU A 105 -41.33 -17.87 -37.68
N ASP A 106 -41.44 -19.21 -37.71
CA ASP A 106 -40.28 -20.11 -37.66
C ASP A 106 -39.36 -19.92 -38.88
N TYR A 107 -39.93 -19.64 -40.06
CA TYR A 107 -39.12 -19.30 -41.24
C TYR A 107 -38.28 -18.03 -41.01
N LEU A 108 -38.85 -17.02 -40.35
CA LEU A 108 -38.13 -15.80 -39.98
C LEU A 108 -37.07 -16.03 -38.90
N LEU A 109 -37.30 -16.98 -37.98
CA LEU A 109 -36.37 -17.34 -36.92
C LEU A 109 -35.14 -18.12 -37.43
N LYS A 110 -35.28 -18.92 -38.49
CA LYS A 110 -34.20 -19.79 -39.00
C LYS A 110 -32.81 -19.13 -39.16
N PRO A 111 -32.69 -17.92 -39.75
CA PRO A 111 -31.40 -17.24 -39.88
C PRO A 111 -30.80 -16.76 -38.55
N HIS A 112 -31.63 -16.65 -37.51
CA HIS A 112 -31.26 -16.11 -36.20
C HIS A 112 -31.21 -17.21 -35.13
N LYS A 113 -31.28 -18.49 -35.52
CA LYS A 113 -31.20 -19.59 -34.56
C LYS A 113 -29.91 -19.48 -33.74
N TYR A 114 -30.06 -19.71 -32.43
CA TYR A 114 -28.97 -19.63 -31.47
C TYR A 114 -28.33 -18.23 -31.38
N ALA A 115 -29.08 -17.15 -31.69
CA ALA A 115 -28.57 -15.78 -31.53
C ALA A 115 -28.04 -15.53 -30.11
N TYR A 116 -28.66 -16.12 -29.09
CA TYR A 116 -28.27 -16.02 -27.68
C TYR A 116 -26.90 -16.65 -27.35
N ASP A 117 -26.35 -17.49 -28.23
CA ASP A 117 -25.03 -18.13 -28.08
C ASP A 117 -23.96 -17.45 -28.95
N MET A 118 -24.32 -16.40 -29.70
CA MET A 118 -23.39 -15.66 -30.55
C MET A 118 -22.51 -14.72 -29.72
N ASN A 119 -21.46 -14.16 -30.33
CA ASN A 119 -20.74 -13.07 -29.68
C ASN A 119 -21.65 -11.84 -29.55
N TYR A 120 -21.39 -10.97 -28.57
CA TYR A 120 -22.24 -9.82 -28.24
C TYR A 120 -22.64 -8.93 -29.43
N VAL A 121 -21.74 -8.72 -30.39
CA VAL A 121 -22.03 -7.85 -31.54
C VAL A 121 -22.91 -8.58 -32.56
N GLU A 122 -22.60 -9.85 -32.83
CA GLU A 122 -23.42 -10.69 -33.72
C GLU A 122 -24.80 -10.95 -33.14
N GLU A 123 -24.90 -11.26 -31.84
CA GLU A 123 -26.17 -11.41 -31.13
C GLU A 123 -27.01 -10.14 -31.25
N THR A 124 -26.42 -8.98 -30.94
CA THR A 124 -27.12 -7.68 -30.99
C THR A 124 -27.69 -7.40 -32.38
N GLY A 125 -26.89 -7.63 -33.43
CA GLY A 125 -27.34 -7.44 -34.82
C GLY A 125 -28.38 -8.48 -35.25
N SER A 126 -28.21 -9.74 -34.84
CA SER A 126 -29.14 -10.83 -35.15
C SER A 126 -30.50 -10.60 -34.51
N ILE A 127 -30.53 -10.24 -33.22
CA ILE A 127 -31.74 -9.95 -32.47
C ILE A 127 -32.44 -8.70 -33.02
N ALA A 128 -31.70 -7.62 -33.30
CA ALA A 128 -32.29 -6.41 -33.89
C ALA A 128 -32.96 -6.71 -35.25
N ASN A 129 -32.29 -7.50 -36.10
CA ASN A 129 -32.86 -7.90 -37.40
C ASN A 129 -34.11 -8.78 -37.23
N PHE A 130 -34.08 -9.73 -36.28
CA PHE A 130 -35.22 -10.61 -36.01
C PHE A 130 -36.42 -9.82 -35.47
N VAL A 131 -36.21 -8.95 -34.48
CA VAL A 131 -37.25 -8.07 -33.92
C VAL A 131 -37.86 -7.19 -35.01
N SER A 132 -37.04 -6.60 -35.89
CA SER A 132 -37.52 -5.79 -37.02
C SER A 132 -38.43 -6.59 -37.95
N LYS A 133 -38.09 -7.85 -38.25
CA LYS A 133 -38.95 -8.74 -39.05
C LYS A 133 -40.26 -9.08 -38.34
N LEU A 134 -40.23 -9.36 -37.04
CA LEU A 134 -41.44 -9.66 -36.26
C LEU A 134 -42.38 -8.45 -36.16
N LYS A 135 -41.83 -7.24 -36.08
CA LYS A 135 -42.59 -5.99 -36.01
C LYS A 135 -43.06 -5.48 -37.39
N ALA A 136 -42.61 -6.08 -38.49
CA ALA A 136 -43.09 -5.72 -39.81
C ALA A 136 -44.62 -5.95 -39.91
N GLU A 137 -45.32 -5.06 -40.61
CA GLU A 137 -46.79 -5.06 -40.69
C GLU A 137 -47.36 -6.41 -41.16
N GLU A 138 -46.66 -7.05 -42.10
CA GLU A 138 -46.99 -8.38 -42.64
C GLU A 138 -46.95 -9.52 -41.60
N ASN A 139 -46.18 -9.38 -40.51
CA ASN A 139 -45.98 -10.41 -39.49
C ASN A 139 -46.66 -10.07 -38.15
N ALA A 140 -47.10 -8.82 -37.95
CA ALA A 140 -47.69 -8.35 -36.69
C ALA A 140 -48.93 -9.16 -36.28
N ALA A 141 -49.77 -9.55 -37.25
CA ALA A 141 -50.96 -10.36 -37.00
C ALA A 141 -50.58 -11.78 -36.49
N ASP A 142 -49.52 -12.37 -37.02
CA ASP A 142 -49.04 -13.69 -36.59
C ASP A 142 -48.40 -13.65 -35.21
N VAL A 143 -47.63 -12.58 -34.92
CA VAL A 143 -47.06 -12.34 -33.58
C VAL A 143 -48.16 -12.18 -32.53
N ALA A 144 -49.20 -11.40 -32.83
CA ALA A 144 -50.35 -11.24 -31.95
C ALA A 144 -51.14 -12.55 -31.78
N LYS A 145 -51.27 -13.35 -32.85
CA LYS A 145 -51.98 -14.63 -32.82
C LYS A 145 -51.35 -15.67 -31.87
N ILE A 146 -50.02 -15.64 -31.71
CA ILE A 146 -49.28 -16.51 -30.79
C ILE A 146 -49.15 -15.88 -29.39
N GLY A 147 -49.47 -14.58 -29.25
CA GLY A 147 -49.38 -13.87 -27.97
C GLY A 147 -47.96 -13.40 -27.64
N LEU A 148 -47.15 -13.09 -28.67
CA LEU A 148 -45.74 -12.72 -28.51
C LEU A 148 -45.47 -11.21 -28.53
N THR A 149 -46.50 -10.38 -28.68
CA THR A 149 -46.37 -8.92 -28.82
C THR A 149 -45.53 -8.29 -27.70
N ASP A 150 -45.84 -8.61 -26.44
CA ASP A 150 -45.12 -8.05 -25.28
C ASP A 150 -43.68 -8.58 -25.18
N ALA A 151 -43.48 -9.87 -25.49
CA ALA A 151 -42.15 -10.48 -25.48
C ALA A 151 -41.23 -9.88 -26.56
N VAL A 152 -41.77 -9.59 -27.75
CA VAL A 152 -41.02 -8.93 -28.83
C VAL A 152 -40.63 -7.50 -28.46
N ALA A 153 -41.54 -6.75 -27.82
CA ALA A 153 -41.23 -5.41 -27.32
C ALA A 153 -40.16 -5.44 -26.23
N LEU A 154 -40.26 -6.40 -25.30
CA LEU A 154 -39.26 -6.59 -24.24
C LEU A 154 -37.89 -6.97 -24.81
N LEU A 155 -37.85 -7.84 -25.84
CA LEU A 155 -36.60 -8.22 -26.50
C LEU A 155 -35.91 -7.02 -27.15
N GLU A 156 -36.69 -6.14 -27.79
CA GLU A 156 -36.20 -4.89 -28.38
C GLU A 156 -35.59 -3.98 -27.29
N GLU A 157 -36.34 -3.73 -26.21
CA GLU A 157 -35.89 -2.90 -25.09
C GLU A 157 -34.57 -3.41 -24.49
N LYS A 158 -34.48 -4.70 -24.20
CA LYS A 158 -33.29 -5.32 -23.62
C LYS A 158 -32.10 -5.31 -24.57
N ASN A 159 -32.33 -5.54 -25.86
CA ASN A 159 -31.28 -5.48 -26.86
C ASN A 159 -30.72 -4.06 -27.03
N GLU A 160 -31.57 -3.04 -27.02
CA GLU A 160 -31.12 -1.65 -27.08
C GLU A 160 -30.41 -1.21 -25.79
N ALA A 161 -30.92 -1.60 -24.62
CA ALA A 161 -30.26 -1.33 -23.35
C ALA A 161 -28.84 -1.93 -23.31
N PHE A 162 -28.69 -3.18 -23.77
CA PHE A 162 -27.37 -3.81 -23.93
C PHE A 162 -26.49 -3.02 -24.90
N ASN A 163 -27.00 -2.68 -26.08
CA ASN A 163 -26.23 -2.02 -27.13
C ASN A 163 -25.70 -0.64 -26.67
N VAL A 164 -26.52 0.13 -25.96
CA VAL A 164 -26.14 1.42 -25.35
C VAL A 164 -25.00 1.22 -24.34
N LEU A 165 -25.16 0.29 -23.40
CA LEU A 165 -24.16 0.04 -22.36
C LEU A 165 -22.85 -0.51 -22.95
N TYR A 166 -22.94 -1.44 -23.90
CA TYR A 166 -21.80 -2.03 -24.57
C TYR A 166 -21.02 -0.98 -25.40
N SER A 167 -21.73 -0.10 -26.11
CA SER A 167 -21.12 1.02 -26.84
C SER A 167 -20.44 2.02 -25.91
N SER A 168 -21.07 2.36 -24.77
CA SER A 168 -20.44 3.21 -23.75
C SER A 168 -19.14 2.59 -23.22
N ARG A 169 -19.14 1.29 -22.94
CA ARG A 169 -17.93 0.58 -22.50
C ARG A 169 -16.83 0.62 -23.56
N SER A 170 -17.15 0.58 -24.85
CA SER A 170 -16.14 0.70 -25.92
C SER A 170 -15.49 2.09 -25.94
N ILE A 171 -16.26 3.16 -25.65
CA ILE A 171 -15.71 4.52 -25.50
C ILE A 171 -14.78 4.59 -24.29
N ASP A 172 -15.20 4.04 -23.15
CA ASP A 172 -14.36 3.99 -21.94
C ASP A 172 -13.07 3.17 -22.18
N ALA A 173 -13.17 2.07 -22.91
CA ALA A 173 -12.04 1.23 -23.27
C ALA A 173 -11.05 1.97 -24.18
N LEU A 174 -11.55 2.73 -25.15
CA LEU A 174 -10.71 3.60 -25.98
C LEU A 174 -10.02 4.65 -25.12
N GLY A 175 -10.75 5.33 -24.23
CA GLY A 175 -10.19 6.31 -23.31
C GLY A 175 -9.07 5.73 -22.43
N ARG A 176 -9.24 4.50 -21.93
CA ARG A 176 -8.19 3.78 -21.18
C ARG A 176 -6.96 3.44 -22.04
N LEU A 177 -7.17 3.06 -23.30
CA LEU A 177 -6.09 2.71 -24.24
C LEU A 177 -5.23 3.93 -24.61
N THR A 178 -5.86 5.10 -24.80
CA THR A 178 -5.17 6.33 -25.19
C THR A 178 -4.61 7.11 -24.00
N SER A 179 -5.02 6.75 -22.78
CA SER A 179 -4.53 7.42 -21.57
C SER A 179 -3.08 7.08 -21.28
N GLU A 180 -2.41 8.00 -20.59
CA GLU A 180 -1.10 7.73 -19.99
C GLU A 180 -1.16 6.51 -19.06
N THR A 181 -0.03 5.81 -18.98
CA THR A 181 0.18 4.62 -18.14
C THR A 181 1.32 4.88 -17.16
N MET A 182 1.43 4.08 -16.09
CA MET A 182 2.58 4.16 -15.18
C MET A 182 3.93 4.05 -15.90
N LYS A 183 3.98 3.30 -17.01
CA LYS A 183 5.21 3.13 -17.81
C LYS A 183 5.60 4.40 -18.56
N SER A 184 4.63 5.18 -19.02
CA SER A 184 4.87 6.39 -19.81
C SER A 184 4.96 7.66 -18.96
N ILE A 185 4.22 7.73 -17.84
CA ILE A 185 4.21 8.92 -16.97
C ILE A 185 5.43 8.98 -16.03
N ARG A 186 5.87 7.84 -15.46
CA ARG A 186 6.97 7.82 -14.48
C ARG A 186 8.26 8.46 -14.98
N PRO A 187 8.74 8.19 -16.21
CA PRO A 187 9.94 8.88 -16.71
C PRO A 187 9.80 10.41 -16.80
N LYS A 188 8.58 10.90 -17.08
CA LYS A 188 8.30 12.35 -17.13
C LYS A 188 8.31 12.96 -15.73
N VAL A 189 7.76 12.23 -14.74
CA VAL A 189 7.79 12.63 -13.33
C VAL A 189 9.22 12.60 -12.79
N ASP A 190 10.02 11.59 -13.15
CA ASP A 190 11.45 11.50 -12.81
C ASP A 190 12.24 12.72 -13.32
N GLU A 191 12.00 13.13 -14.57
CA GLU A 191 12.64 14.29 -15.17
C GLU A 191 12.22 15.58 -14.46
N ALA A 192 10.92 15.75 -14.20
CA ALA A 192 10.39 16.91 -13.49
C ALA A 192 10.89 16.98 -12.04
N PHE A 193 11.01 15.83 -11.34
CA PHE A 193 11.60 15.75 -10.01
C PHE A 193 13.05 16.24 -10.02
N LYS A 194 13.87 15.75 -10.97
CA LYS A 194 15.27 16.17 -11.10
C LYS A 194 15.39 17.67 -11.35
N ALA A 195 14.52 18.23 -12.20
CA ALA A 195 14.49 19.66 -12.45
C ALA A 195 14.10 20.47 -11.21
N LEU A 196 13.07 20.03 -10.48
CA LEU A 196 12.63 20.65 -9.23
C LEU A 196 13.74 20.67 -8.18
N VAL A 197 14.33 19.50 -7.93
CA VAL A 197 15.42 19.34 -6.96
C VAL A 197 16.65 20.17 -7.35
N SER A 198 17.00 20.20 -8.64
CA SER A 198 18.12 21.00 -9.13
C SER A 198 17.89 22.50 -8.90
N ALA A 199 16.66 22.99 -9.09
CA ALA A 199 16.33 24.38 -8.81
C ALA A 199 16.45 24.70 -7.31
N ILE A 200 15.92 23.85 -6.44
CA ILE A 200 16.03 24.03 -4.97
C ILE A 200 17.51 24.06 -4.54
N ASN A 201 18.30 23.09 -5.01
CA ASN A 201 19.75 23.04 -4.72
C ASN A 201 20.47 24.29 -5.22
N ALA A 202 20.16 24.76 -6.43
CA ALA A 202 20.77 25.97 -7.00
C ALA A 202 20.44 27.23 -6.19
N ILE A 203 19.18 27.40 -5.78
CA ILE A 203 18.75 28.54 -4.98
C ILE A 203 19.43 28.52 -3.60
N TYR A 204 19.50 27.35 -2.97
CA TYR A 204 20.21 27.20 -1.70
C TYR A 204 21.70 27.52 -1.82
N GLN A 205 22.37 27.04 -2.88
CA GLN A 205 23.76 27.38 -3.16
C GLN A 205 23.98 28.89 -3.39
N VAL A 206 23.11 29.55 -4.15
CA VAL A 206 23.18 31.01 -4.36
C VAL A 206 23.02 31.74 -3.04
N ASN A 207 22.12 31.28 -2.16
CA ASN A 207 22.00 31.85 -0.82
C ASN A 207 23.27 31.64 0.01
N GLU A 208 23.83 30.43 0.01
CA GLU A 208 25.05 30.11 0.76
C GLU A 208 26.28 30.84 0.24
N LEU A 209 26.36 31.21 -1.04
CA LEU A 209 27.54 31.87 -1.61
C LEU A 209 27.41 33.39 -1.72
N VAL A 210 26.21 33.89 -2.01
CA VAL A 210 25.99 35.29 -2.41
C VAL A 210 25.05 36.01 -1.45
N THR A 211 23.80 35.54 -1.29
CA THR A 211 22.75 36.32 -0.60
C THR A 211 22.90 36.30 0.92
N LYS A 212 23.36 35.18 1.49
CA LYS A 212 23.58 34.96 2.93
C LYS A 212 22.35 35.29 3.80
N SER A 213 21.14 35.06 3.30
CA SER A 213 19.91 35.22 4.07
C SER A 213 19.75 34.07 5.07
N PRO A 214 19.61 34.35 6.38
CA PRO A 214 19.39 33.30 7.38
C PRO A 214 18.02 32.62 7.22
N GLU A 215 16.98 33.37 6.86
CA GLU A 215 15.63 32.85 6.61
C GLU A 215 15.62 31.85 5.45
N THR A 216 16.26 32.21 4.33
CA THR A 216 16.36 31.31 3.17
C THR A 216 17.18 30.07 3.47
N LYS A 217 18.21 30.20 4.32
CA LYS A 217 19.04 29.07 4.74
C LYS A 217 18.23 28.09 5.59
N GLU A 218 17.46 28.58 6.54
CA GLU A 218 16.62 27.77 7.43
C GLU A 218 15.51 27.08 6.63
N GLU A 219 14.69 27.82 5.89
CA GLU A 219 13.55 27.26 5.17
C GLU A 219 13.95 26.23 4.10
N LEU A 220 14.90 26.57 3.22
CA LEU A 220 15.34 25.64 2.18
C LEU A 220 16.21 24.51 2.75
N GLY A 221 16.98 24.78 3.81
CA GLY A 221 17.77 23.76 4.50
C GLY A 221 16.89 22.68 5.14
N GLU A 222 15.77 23.07 5.75
CA GLU A 222 14.77 22.13 6.27
C GLU A 222 14.15 21.28 5.15
N VAL A 223 13.78 21.90 4.03
CA VAL A 223 13.23 21.18 2.87
C VAL A 223 14.24 20.17 2.32
N ILE A 224 15.50 20.57 2.16
CA ILE A 224 16.59 19.70 1.71
C ILE A 224 16.78 18.52 2.66
N THR A 225 16.83 18.79 3.97
CA THR A 225 17.00 17.75 5.00
C THR A 225 15.86 16.74 4.97
N GLN A 226 14.62 17.21 4.90
CA GLN A 226 13.45 16.35 4.90
C GLN A 226 13.35 15.49 3.64
N ILE A 227 13.64 16.06 2.45
CA ILE A 227 13.66 15.28 1.21
C ILE A 227 14.78 14.24 1.24
N ASN A 228 15.98 14.59 1.70
CA ASN A 228 17.09 13.64 1.81
C ASN A 228 16.78 12.51 2.80
N ALA A 229 16.14 12.81 3.94
CA ALA A 229 15.71 11.80 4.89
C ALA A 229 14.76 10.78 4.24
N HIS A 230 13.77 11.25 3.46
CA HIS A 230 12.87 10.37 2.72
C HIS A 230 13.59 9.53 1.65
N LEU A 231 14.50 10.13 0.87
CA LEU A 231 15.28 9.41 -0.13
C LEU A 231 16.17 8.33 0.51
N LEU A 232 16.79 8.63 1.65
CA LEU A 232 17.64 7.70 2.38
C LEU A 232 16.83 6.55 2.98
N GLN A 233 15.64 6.83 3.52
CA GLN A 233 14.72 5.80 3.97
C GLN A 233 14.31 4.87 2.82
N LEU A 234 13.93 5.42 1.66
CA LEU A 234 13.63 4.62 0.47
C LEU A 234 14.84 3.82 -0.01
N GLN A 235 16.04 4.40 0.02
CA GLN A 235 17.27 3.68 -0.32
C GLN A 235 17.48 2.45 0.58
N LYS A 236 17.32 2.61 1.90
CA LYS A 236 17.41 1.52 2.87
C LYS A 236 16.40 0.42 2.57
N ILE A 237 15.14 0.78 2.28
CA ILE A 237 14.08 -0.18 1.90
C ILE A 237 14.48 -0.93 0.62
N LEU A 238 14.93 -0.24 -0.42
CA LEU A 238 15.32 -0.86 -1.69
C LEU A 238 16.53 -1.79 -1.54
N ILE A 239 17.49 -1.47 -0.65
CA ILE A 239 18.63 -2.34 -0.35
C ILE A 239 18.16 -3.59 0.39
N ARG A 240 17.34 -3.43 1.44
CA ARG A 240 16.78 -4.53 2.23
C ARG A 240 15.98 -5.50 1.36
N ASP A 241 15.19 -4.95 0.43
CA ASP A 241 14.37 -5.71 -0.51
C ASP A 241 15.19 -6.27 -1.70
N GLY A 242 16.51 -6.05 -1.76
CA GLY A 242 17.40 -6.56 -2.80
C GLY A 242 17.20 -5.93 -4.19
N VAL A 243 16.52 -4.78 -4.28
CA VAL A 243 16.20 -4.09 -5.54
C VAL A 243 17.40 -3.32 -6.09
N ILE A 244 18.28 -2.84 -5.20
CA ILE A 244 19.54 -2.15 -5.52
C ILE A 244 20.71 -2.73 -4.71
N SER A 245 21.92 -2.70 -5.29
CA SER A 245 23.15 -3.15 -4.61
C SER A 245 23.64 -2.11 -3.61
N GLY A 246 24.07 -2.55 -2.42
CA GLY A 246 24.60 -1.67 -1.37
C GLY A 246 25.92 -1.01 -1.76
N LYS A 247 25.85 0.28 -2.11
CA LYS A 247 26.90 1.27 -1.81
C LYS A 247 26.19 2.52 -1.31
N THR A 248 26.25 2.74 0.00
CA THR A 248 25.95 4.04 0.59
C THR A 248 27.20 4.89 0.44
N ASP A 249 27.22 5.78 -0.55
CA ASP A 249 28.23 6.84 -0.63
C ASP A 249 27.96 7.81 0.52
N ASN A 250 28.59 7.55 1.65
CA ASN A 250 28.47 8.37 2.86
C ASN A 250 29.52 9.49 2.79
N GLU A 251 29.36 10.43 1.85
CA GLU A 251 30.06 11.71 1.91
C GLU A 251 29.29 12.66 2.84
N GLY A 252 29.61 12.57 4.13
CA GLY A 252 29.75 13.70 5.05
C GLY A 252 28.55 14.63 5.26
N THR A 253 27.58 14.21 6.07
CA THR A 253 26.81 15.11 6.95
C THR A 253 26.46 14.38 8.25
N ASN A 254 27.06 14.83 9.36
CA ASN A 254 26.67 14.43 10.71
C ASN A 254 25.28 14.98 11.03
N THR A 255 24.29 14.11 11.23
CA THR A 255 23.09 14.38 12.05
C THR A 255 22.48 13.04 12.54
N PRO A 256 21.83 13.04 13.71
CA PRO A 256 21.74 11.93 14.66
C PRO A 256 20.70 10.85 14.31
N ASP A 257 20.91 9.68 14.92
CA ASP A 257 20.20 8.42 14.70
C ASP A 257 18.66 8.50 14.73
N THR A 258 18.09 7.78 13.77
CA THR A 258 16.67 7.44 13.58
C THR A 258 16.18 6.52 14.71
N PRO A 259 14.91 6.60 15.16
CA PRO A 259 14.28 5.52 15.92
C PRO A 259 13.96 4.32 15.01
N ASP A 260 14.41 3.14 15.41
CA ASP A 260 14.32 1.85 14.72
C ASP A 260 12.89 1.25 14.68
N GLU A 261 12.71 0.21 13.85
CA GLU A 261 11.57 -0.73 13.88
C GLU A 261 11.23 -1.15 15.33
N PRO A 262 9.97 -1.50 15.69
CA PRO A 262 9.63 -1.83 17.08
C PRO A 262 10.46 -3.03 17.55
N VAL A 263 11.48 -2.74 18.35
CA VAL A 263 12.41 -3.72 18.87
C VAL A 263 11.67 -4.60 19.88
N THR A 264 11.74 -5.92 19.71
CA THR A 264 11.17 -6.86 20.69
C THR A 264 11.90 -6.70 22.02
N PRO A 265 11.20 -6.53 23.15
CA PRO A 265 11.84 -6.31 24.44
C PRO A 265 12.59 -7.56 24.90
N GLU A 266 13.91 -7.45 25.09
CA GLU A 266 14.75 -8.54 25.59
C GLU A 266 16.00 -8.02 26.33
N ILE A 267 16.55 -8.86 27.22
CA ILE A 267 17.88 -8.65 27.82
C ILE A 267 18.88 -9.36 26.92
N THR A 268 19.82 -8.61 26.36
CA THR A 268 20.77 -9.10 25.35
C THR A 268 22.06 -9.62 25.97
N ALA A 269 22.50 -9.04 27.10
CA ALA A 269 23.70 -9.50 27.80
C ALA A 269 23.67 -9.16 29.30
N VAL A 270 24.30 -10.02 30.11
CA VAL A 270 24.62 -9.75 31.51
C VAL A 270 26.05 -10.18 31.80
N TYR A 271 26.89 -9.27 32.28
CA TYR A 271 28.31 -9.54 32.53
C TYR A 271 28.92 -8.65 33.64
N GLN A 272 30.02 -9.11 34.22
CA GLN A 272 30.83 -8.30 35.14
C GLN A 272 31.65 -7.27 34.36
N LYS A 273 31.58 -5.99 34.77
CA LYS A 273 32.16 -4.88 34.01
C LYS A 273 33.68 -4.80 34.09
N GLU A 274 34.24 -4.99 35.28
CA GLU A 274 35.68 -4.95 35.54
C GLU A 274 36.13 -6.27 36.14
N GLU A 275 37.30 -6.78 35.72
CA GLU A 275 37.88 -8.03 36.22
C GLU A 275 37.03 -9.30 35.96
N GLY A 276 36.06 -9.22 35.04
CA GLY A 276 35.26 -10.38 34.63
C GLY A 276 36.09 -11.42 33.87
N ASP A 277 35.68 -12.67 33.95
CA ASP A 277 36.30 -13.77 33.20
C ASP A 277 35.85 -13.73 31.72
N PRO A 278 36.75 -13.42 30.76
CA PRO A 278 36.38 -13.35 29.35
C PRO A 278 35.90 -14.67 28.75
N GLU A 279 36.30 -15.81 29.35
CA GLU A 279 35.89 -17.14 28.92
C GLU A 279 34.56 -17.56 29.60
N ASN A 280 34.16 -16.88 30.68
CA ASN A 280 32.92 -17.14 31.42
C ASN A 280 32.19 -15.82 31.75
N PRO A 281 31.63 -15.12 30.76
CA PRO A 281 31.08 -13.76 30.93
C PRO A 281 29.92 -13.67 31.95
N HIS A 282 29.22 -14.77 32.20
CA HIS A 282 28.11 -14.85 33.17
C HIS A 282 28.56 -15.16 34.59
N ARG A 283 29.87 -15.26 34.84
CA ARG A 283 30.45 -15.50 36.17
C ARG A 283 30.74 -14.15 36.84
N ILE A 284 29.98 -13.83 37.88
CA ILE A 284 29.98 -12.50 38.52
C ILE A 284 30.39 -12.64 39.99
N GLU A 285 31.39 -11.87 40.40
CA GLU A 285 31.85 -11.79 41.78
C GLU A 285 30.91 -10.93 42.64
N ARG A 286 30.75 -11.33 43.90
CA ARG A 286 30.04 -10.53 44.90
C ARG A 286 30.61 -9.13 45.07
N GLY A 287 29.73 -8.13 45.14
CA GLY A 287 30.11 -6.73 45.33
C GLY A 287 30.74 -6.04 44.11
N LYS A 288 30.93 -6.74 42.98
CA LYS A 288 31.42 -6.13 41.74
C LYS A 288 30.29 -5.49 40.93
N GLN A 289 30.67 -4.59 40.03
CA GLN A 289 29.73 -3.99 39.09
C GLN A 289 29.33 -4.99 38.00
N THR A 290 28.03 -5.10 37.80
CA THR A 290 27.38 -5.91 36.76
C THR A 290 26.70 -4.98 35.77
N ALA A 291 26.96 -5.20 34.49
CA ALA A 291 26.26 -4.53 33.40
C ALA A 291 25.16 -5.43 32.87
N VAL A 292 24.02 -4.82 32.55
CA VAL A 292 22.89 -5.46 31.86
C VAL A 292 22.60 -4.65 30.61
N GLU A 293 22.66 -5.29 29.46
CA GLU A 293 22.28 -4.73 28.17
C GLU A 293 20.90 -5.25 27.78
N TYR A 294 20.07 -4.37 27.24
CA TYR A 294 18.70 -4.67 26.87
C TYR A 294 18.26 -3.82 25.69
N GLN A 295 17.16 -4.23 25.06
CA GLN A 295 16.57 -3.50 23.96
C GLN A 295 15.05 -3.58 24.04
N GLY A 296 14.35 -2.66 23.35
CA GLY A 296 12.88 -2.68 23.25
C GLY A 296 12.11 -2.23 24.48
N PHE A 297 12.77 -1.71 25.53
CA PHE A 297 12.12 -1.08 26.69
C PHE A 297 13.07 -0.12 27.44
N THR A 298 12.51 0.74 28.28
CA THR A 298 13.26 1.59 29.23
C THR A 298 12.99 1.11 30.66
N LEU A 299 13.99 1.13 31.54
CA LEU A 299 13.78 0.83 32.96
C LEU A 299 12.95 1.93 33.64
N LYS A 300 11.78 1.56 34.16
CA LYS A 300 10.89 2.41 34.96
C LYS A 300 10.26 1.55 36.06
N GLY A 301 10.38 1.96 37.32
CA GLY A 301 9.62 1.30 38.39
C GLY A 301 8.23 1.90 38.56
N GLN A 302 7.40 1.17 39.31
CA GLN A 302 5.96 1.43 39.44
C GLN A 302 5.62 2.81 40.01
N ASP A 303 6.44 3.33 40.91
CA ASP A 303 6.26 4.61 41.62
C ASP A 303 7.21 5.72 41.12
N GLY A 304 7.90 5.48 40.00
CA GLY A 304 8.93 6.36 39.46
C GLY A 304 10.32 6.20 40.10
N THR A 305 10.47 5.29 41.08
CA THR A 305 11.78 4.84 41.56
C THR A 305 12.23 3.59 40.80
N LEU A 306 13.47 3.12 41.00
CA LEU A 306 13.94 1.84 40.47
C LEU A 306 13.82 0.69 41.49
N GLU A 307 13.02 0.88 42.54
CA GLU A 307 12.73 -0.19 43.49
C GLU A 307 11.94 -1.30 42.80
N HIS A 308 12.30 -2.56 43.09
CA HIS A 308 11.66 -3.76 42.51
C HIS A 308 11.70 -3.80 40.96
N VAL A 309 12.75 -3.24 40.33
CA VAL A 309 12.90 -3.28 38.86
C VAL A 309 13.83 -4.40 38.39
N ILE A 310 14.96 -4.62 39.07
CA ILE A 310 15.92 -5.68 38.72
C ILE A 310 15.94 -6.73 39.83
N GLY A 311 15.60 -7.97 39.47
CA GLY A 311 15.53 -9.10 40.37
C GLY A 311 16.51 -10.21 39.99
N LEU A 312 17.10 -10.84 41.00
CA LEU A 312 17.88 -12.07 40.88
C LEU A 312 17.04 -13.23 41.38
N VAL A 313 16.63 -14.10 40.47
CA VAL A 313 15.75 -15.24 40.75
C VAL A 313 16.60 -16.49 40.98
N ASN A 314 16.51 -17.11 42.15
CA ASN A 314 17.21 -18.36 42.45
C ASN A 314 16.45 -19.60 41.94
N ASP A 315 16.98 -20.79 42.22
CA ASP A 315 16.40 -22.09 41.83
C ASP A 315 15.09 -22.46 42.56
N GLN A 316 14.70 -21.68 43.59
CA GLN A 316 13.45 -21.81 44.34
C GLN A 316 12.42 -20.73 43.98
N ASP A 317 12.63 -20.02 42.86
CA ASP A 317 11.81 -18.89 42.40
C ASP A 317 11.73 -17.71 43.41
N TYR A 318 12.65 -17.64 44.37
CA TYR A 318 12.78 -16.48 45.25
C TYR A 318 13.52 -15.36 44.52
N ILE A 319 12.95 -14.16 44.54
CA ILE A 319 13.49 -12.97 43.89
C ILE A 319 14.19 -12.09 44.93
N GLU A 320 15.49 -11.91 44.78
CA GLU A 320 16.24 -10.88 45.48
C GLU A 320 16.28 -9.61 44.62
N TRP A 321 15.70 -8.52 45.13
CA TRP A 321 15.65 -7.26 44.41
C TRP A 321 16.91 -6.44 44.62
N ILE A 322 17.52 -5.99 43.52
CA ILE A 322 18.63 -5.05 43.56
C ILE A 322 18.13 -3.72 44.12
N LYS A 323 18.82 -3.19 45.14
CA LYS A 323 18.49 -1.92 45.77
C LYS A 323 18.59 -0.80 44.74
N ALA A 324 17.57 0.07 44.65
CA ALA A 324 17.58 1.17 43.68
C ALA A 324 18.83 2.06 43.77
N ALA A 325 19.36 2.25 44.99
CA ALA A 325 20.56 3.06 45.24
C ALA A 325 21.87 2.49 44.64
N THR A 326 21.91 1.21 44.28
CA THR A 326 23.09 0.60 43.62
C THR A 326 22.95 0.55 42.10
N ILE A 327 21.78 0.91 41.56
CA ILE A 327 21.54 0.98 40.11
C ILE A 327 22.05 2.33 39.60
N SER A 328 22.89 2.30 38.58
CA SER A 328 23.55 3.46 37.99
C SER A 328 23.67 3.29 36.48
N ASN A 329 24.10 4.34 35.78
CA ASN A 329 24.33 4.33 34.33
C ASN A 329 23.13 3.79 33.52
N VAL A 330 21.90 4.11 33.95
CA VAL A 330 20.68 3.72 33.24
C VAL A 330 20.57 4.53 31.95
N THR A 331 20.59 3.84 30.83
CA THR A 331 20.41 4.38 29.47
C THR A 331 19.18 3.75 28.82
N GLU A 332 18.97 3.98 27.52
CA GLU A 332 17.90 3.31 26.77
C GLU A 332 18.23 1.85 26.41
N THR A 333 19.49 1.44 26.52
CA THR A 333 19.96 0.12 26.08
C THR A 333 20.79 -0.62 27.13
N SER A 334 21.07 -0.01 28.29
CA SER A 334 21.86 -0.65 29.34
C SER A 334 21.65 -0.05 30.73
N CYS A 335 22.00 -0.78 31.77
CA CYS A 335 22.13 -0.28 33.13
C CYS A 335 23.22 -1.04 33.87
N GLU A 336 23.68 -0.48 34.97
CA GLU A 336 24.69 -1.11 35.81
C GLU A 336 24.20 -1.20 37.25
N PHE A 337 24.56 -2.26 37.96
CA PHE A 337 24.32 -2.35 39.39
C PHE A 337 25.45 -3.06 40.13
N THR A 338 25.57 -2.79 41.43
CA THR A 338 26.49 -3.54 42.30
C THR A 338 25.85 -4.86 42.73
N MET A 339 26.52 -5.98 42.44
CA MET A 339 26.07 -7.32 42.81
C MET A 339 25.96 -7.49 44.33
N VAL A 340 24.88 -8.09 44.82
CA VAL A 340 24.58 -8.19 46.26
C VAL A 340 25.65 -9.04 46.97
N PRO A 341 26.35 -8.49 47.99
CA PRO A 341 27.46 -9.20 48.64
C PRO A 341 27.02 -10.36 49.54
N ASP A 342 25.79 -10.34 50.02
CA ASP A 342 25.27 -11.32 50.99
C ASP A 342 24.49 -12.48 50.34
N LEU A 343 24.39 -12.52 49.00
CA LEU A 343 23.75 -13.62 48.29
C LEU A 343 24.60 -14.88 48.32
N THR A 344 23.95 -16.04 48.42
CA THR A 344 24.60 -17.35 48.39
C THR A 344 25.24 -17.62 47.01
N GLU A 345 26.40 -18.27 46.99
CA GLU A 345 26.98 -18.81 45.75
C GLU A 345 25.97 -19.71 45.03
N GLY A 346 25.81 -19.51 43.71
CA GLY A 346 24.81 -20.26 42.95
C GLY A 346 24.44 -19.66 41.61
N GLN A 347 23.49 -20.32 40.94
CA GLN A 347 22.92 -19.84 39.67
C GLN A 347 21.71 -18.94 39.96
N TYR A 348 21.66 -17.80 39.28
CA TYR A 348 20.53 -16.86 39.35
C TYR A 348 20.10 -16.47 37.94
N LYS A 349 18.81 -16.23 37.74
CA LYS A 349 18.31 -15.58 36.51
C LYS A 349 18.12 -14.11 36.77
N VAL A 350 18.56 -13.27 35.82
CA VAL A 350 18.26 -11.85 35.84
C VAL A 350 16.86 -11.63 35.28
N ARG A 351 16.01 -10.98 36.06
CA ARG A 351 14.64 -10.59 35.71
C ARG A 351 14.50 -9.09 35.80
N ILE A 352 13.91 -8.47 34.79
CA ILE A 352 13.53 -7.06 34.80
C ILE A 352 12.02 -6.95 34.80
N GLU A 353 11.48 -6.15 35.73
CA GLU A 353 10.09 -5.72 35.75
C GLU A 353 10.01 -4.21 35.55
N THR A 354 9.54 -3.77 34.38
CA THR A 354 9.40 -2.35 34.06
C THR A 354 7.95 -1.95 33.84
N TYR A 355 7.60 -0.72 34.21
CA TYR A 355 6.23 -0.21 34.28
C TYR A 355 6.05 1.03 33.39
N ASP A 356 5.08 0.98 32.46
CA ASP A 356 4.68 2.13 31.63
C ASP A 356 3.18 2.44 31.80
N GLY A 357 2.77 2.70 33.04
CA GLY A 357 1.39 3.11 33.37
C GLY A 357 0.35 1.99 33.43
N GLY A 358 0.77 0.73 33.55
CA GLY A 358 -0.10 -0.45 33.60
C GLY A 358 0.56 -1.68 34.26
N SER A 359 0.17 -2.89 33.83
CA SER A 359 0.82 -4.14 34.26
C SER A 359 2.31 -4.16 33.88
N PRO A 360 3.19 -4.76 34.70
CA PRO A 360 4.62 -4.80 34.40
C PRO A 360 4.91 -5.59 33.12
N LEU A 361 5.82 -5.07 32.31
CA LEU A 361 6.53 -5.85 31.32
C LEU A 361 7.64 -6.63 32.06
N VAL A 362 7.53 -7.96 32.03
CA VAL A 362 8.48 -8.87 32.68
C VAL A 362 9.39 -9.48 31.61
N ILE A 363 10.69 -9.26 31.73
CA ILE A 363 11.71 -9.81 30.83
C ILE A 363 12.70 -10.62 31.66
N GLU A 364 13.01 -11.84 31.23
CA GLU A 364 14.03 -12.68 31.86
C GLU A 364 15.21 -12.90 30.90
N TYR A 365 16.43 -12.85 31.43
CA TYR A 365 17.62 -13.18 30.68
C TYR A 365 17.64 -14.70 30.41
N PRO A 366 17.82 -15.14 29.14
CA PRO A 366 17.70 -16.57 28.79
C PRO A 366 18.77 -17.45 29.44
N GLU A 367 19.92 -16.89 29.81
CA GLU A 367 21.04 -17.62 30.41
C GLU A 367 21.17 -17.29 31.90
N PRO A 368 21.43 -18.27 32.78
CA PRO A 368 21.67 -17.99 34.19
C PRO A 368 23.06 -17.36 34.40
N ILE A 369 23.17 -16.49 35.39
CA ILE A 369 24.44 -16.00 35.91
C ILE A 369 24.93 -16.85 37.08
N THR A 370 26.23 -17.03 37.18
CA THR A 370 26.88 -17.71 38.31
C THR A 370 27.44 -16.68 39.27
N LEU A 371 26.85 -16.58 40.46
CA LEU A 371 27.40 -15.78 41.55
C LEU A 371 28.47 -16.58 42.30
N TRP A 372 29.63 -15.96 42.55
CA TRP A 372 30.72 -16.57 43.31
C TRP A 372 31.37 -15.62 44.31
#